data_AF-A0A2G2X4B4-F1
#
_entry.id   AF-A0A2G2X4B4-F1
#
_cell.length_a   1.000
_cell.length_b   1.000
_cell.length_c   1.000
_cell.angle_alpha   90.00
_cell.angle_beta   90.00
_cell.angle_gamma   90.00
#
_symmetry.space_group_name_H-M   'P 1'
#
loop_
_entity.id
_entity.type
_entity.pdbx_description
1 polymer ?
#
loop_
_entity_poly.entity_id
_entity_poly.type
_entity_poly.pdbx_seq_one_letter_code
_entity_poly.pdbx_strand_id
1 'polypeptide(L)'
;MGIQNVKELGIRGYGIYSNGHLNNLVHLQQLETLSLIYCFSGFFPTMIKKLKMERTLLSWSYMDIIAELPNLEVLKLMCNACYGEEWHPNVRGFTRLKLLLIEDSPLKYLKEIPTEFAEIHTQQLIELTRCLPELGESSARIQEEQQDLGNNPVDVRISNPWKPRALKLPLCED
;
A
#
# COMPACT_ATOMS: atom_id res chain seq x y z
N MET A 1 -8.38 33.19 -3.76
CA MET A 1 -8.00 32.90 -2.35
C MET A 1 -8.10 31.40 -2.15
N GLY A 2 -6.96 30.71 -2.02
CA GLY A 2 -6.91 29.26 -1.83
C GLY A 2 -6.78 28.89 -0.36
N ILE A 3 -7.29 27.71 0.01
CA ILE A 3 -7.18 27.19 1.38
C ILE A 3 -5.72 26.75 1.60
N GLN A 4 -5.00 27.39 2.53
CA GLN A 4 -3.56 27.13 2.77
C GLN A 4 -3.27 26.27 4.01
N ASN A 5 -4.29 25.96 4.82
CA ASN A 5 -4.12 25.30 6.13
C ASN A 5 -4.77 23.92 6.23
N VAL A 6 -4.96 23.23 5.10
CA VAL A 6 -5.52 21.86 5.11
C VAL A 6 -4.43 20.88 5.53
N LYS A 7 -4.65 20.17 6.64
CA LYS A 7 -3.77 19.08 7.11
C LYS A 7 -4.21 17.70 6.63
N GLU A 8 -5.51 17.54 6.39
CA GLU A 8 -6.09 16.28 5.95
C GLU A 8 -7.04 16.53 4.79
N LEU A 9 -6.88 15.75 3.72
CA LEU A 9 -7.69 15.90 2.51
C LEU A 9 -8.10 14.52 1.99
N GLY A 10 -9.41 14.36 1.77
CA GLY A 10 -9.97 13.23 1.04
C GLY A 10 -10.46 13.69 -0.32
N ILE A 11 -10.09 12.98 -1.38
CA ILE A 11 -10.49 13.26 -2.75
C ILE A 11 -11.15 12.00 -3.30
N ARG A 12 -12.35 12.16 -3.83
CA ARG A 12 -13.09 11.10 -4.51
C ARG A 12 -13.33 11.51 -5.95
N GLY A 13 -12.69 10.80 -6.88
CA GLY A 13 -12.90 10.96 -8.31
C GLY A 13 -14.21 10.31 -8.78
N TYR A 14 -14.55 10.55 -10.04
CA TYR A 14 -15.72 9.96 -10.70
C TYR A 14 -15.36 8.76 -11.59
N GLY A 15 -14.09 8.34 -11.61
CA GLY A 15 -13.56 7.19 -12.35
C GLY A 15 -12.04 7.28 -12.57
N ILE A 16 -11.38 6.16 -12.89
CA ILE A 16 -9.91 6.07 -13.02
C ILE A 16 -9.29 6.98 -14.09
N TYR A 17 -10.09 7.49 -15.03
CA TYR A 17 -9.66 8.46 -16.05
C TYR A 17 -9.92 9.92 -15.66
N SER A 18 -10.60 10.15 -14.53
CA SER A 18 -10.84 11.48 -13.99
C SER A 18 -9.64 11.95 -13.16
N ASN A 19 -8.46 11.98 -13.78
CA ASN A 19 -7.24 12.60 -13.21
C ASN A 19 -7.33 14.13 -13.23
N GLY A 20 -8.53 14.69 -13.02
CA GLY A 20 -8.82 16.11 -13.14
C GLY A 20 -7.83 16.91 -12.31
N HIS A 21 -6.89 17.56 -13.00
CA HIS A 21 -5.87 18.50 -12.52
C HIS A 21 -5.53 18.44 -11.01
N LEU A 22 -5.14 17.26 -10.50
CA LEU A 22 -4.68 17.10 -9.11
C LEU A 22 -3.25 17.66 -8.89
N ASN A 23 -2.64 18.22 -9.93
CA ASN A 23 -1.32 18.86 -9.87
C ASN A 23 -1.27 19.98 -8.83
N ASN A 24 -2.40 20.61 -8.52
CA ASN A 24 -2.49 21.67 -7.53
C ASN A 24 -2.26 21.20 -6.08
N LEU A 25 -2.26 19.88 -5.82
CA LEU A 25 -1.99 19.33 -4.49
C LEU A 25 -0.61 19.73 -3.97
N VAL A 26 0.37 19.94 -4.86
CA VAL A 26 1.73 20.38 -4.51
C VAL A 26 1.78 21.72 -3.77
N HIS A 27 0.74 22.54 -3.91
CA HIS A 27 0.65 23.83 -3.22
C HIS A 27 0.15 23.72 -1.77
N LEU A 28 -0.33 22.55 -1.35
CA LEU A 28 -0.82 22.31 0.01
C LEU A 28 0.34 21.92 0.95
N GLN A 29 1.14 22.93 1.33
CA GLN A 29 2.37 22.74 2.12
C GLN A 29 2.15 22.26 3.56
N GLN A 30 0.92 22.26 4.07
CA GLN A 30 0.60 21.74 5.40
C GLN A 30 -0.09 20.36 5.37
N LEU A 31 -0.28 19.78 4.18
CA LEU A 31 -1.02 18.54 4.03
C LEU A 31 -0.19 17.34 4.51
N GLU A 32 -0.65 16.70 5.58
CA GLU A 32 0.00 15.54 6.18
C GLU A 32 -0.72 14.23 5.84
N THR A 33 -2.04 14.28 5.63
CA THR A 33 -2.86 13.11 5.31
C THR A 33 -3.61 13.31 4.00
N LEU A 34 -3.41 12.40 3.06
CA LEU A 34 -4.13 12.36 1.79
C LEU A 34 -4.84 11.01 1.61
N SER A 35 -6.12 11.05 1.30
CA SER A 35 -6.92 9.88 0.94
C SER A 35 -7.45 10.05 -0.48
N LEU A 36 -7.09 9.13 -1.37
CA LEU A 36 -7.51 9.13 -2.78
C LEU A 36 -8.44 7.95 -3.04
N ILE A 37 -9.61 8.24 -3.60
CA ILE A 37 -10.60 7.23 -3.99
C ILE A 37 -10.96 7.45 -5.47
N TYR A 38 -10.89 6.43 -6.32
CA TYR A 38 -11.18 6.53 -7.76
C TYR A 38 -10.38 7.61 -8.53
N CYS A 39 -9.22 8.02 -8.01
CA CYS A 39 -8.35 9.01 -8.66
C CYS A 39 -6.90 8.84 -8.22
N PHE A 40 -5.96 9.28 -9.05
CA PHE A 40 -4.54 9.29 -8.71
C PHE A 40 -3.88 10.58 -9.23
N SER A 41 -2.90 11.08 -8.48
CA SER A 41 -2.04 12.20 -8.87
C SER A 41 -0.61 11.69 -8.93
N GLY A 42 0.14 11.98 -9.99
CA GLY A 42 1.60 11.79 -10.00
C GLY A 42 2.35 12.86 -9.21
N PHE A 43 1.64 13.88 -8.71
CA PHE A 43 2.21 15.02 -8.01
C PHE A 43 1.66 15.09 -6.59
N PHE A 44 2.55 14.92 -5.61
CA PHE A 44 2.23 14.89 -4.19
C PHE A 44 2.93 16.05 -3.46
N PRO A 45 2.27 16.70 -2.49
CA PRO A 45 2.97 17.60 -1.57
C PRO A 45 3.98 16.83 -0.72
N THR A 46 5.14 17.42 -0.50
CA THR A 46 6.28 16.78 0.17
C THR A 46 6.07 16.53 1.67
N MET A 47 5.08 17.17 2.29
CA MET A 47 4.79 17.04 3.73
C MET A 47 3.88 15.86 4.07
N ILE A 48 3.44 15.08 3.07
CA ILE A 48 2.57 13.92 3.29
C ILE A 48 3.29 12.91 4.19
N LYS A 49 2.60 12.56 5.28
CA LYS A 49 2.98 11.49 6.21
C LYS A 49 2.09 10.26 6.07
N LYS A 50 0.85 10.45 5.64
CA LYS A 50 -0.14 9.37 5.52
C LYS A 50 -0.80 9.42 4.15
N LEU A 51 -0.68 8.33 3.40
CA LEU A 51 -1.35 8.16 2.12
C LEU A 51 -2.29 6.96 2.18
N LYS A 52 -3.56 7.17 1.88
CA LYS A 52 -4.56 6.12 1.68
C LYS A 52 -4.98 6.12 0.22
N MET A 53 -4.96 4.95 -0.41
CA MET A 53 -5.45 4.75 -1.77
C MET A 53 -6.52 3.67 -1.78
N GLU A 54 -7.61 3.92 -2.49
CA GLU A 54 -8.74 3.00 -2.61
C GLU A 54 -9.33 3.09 -4.01
N ARG A 55 -9.50 1.95 -4.68
CA ARG A 55 -10.05 1.89 -6.04
C ARG A 55 -9.34 2.81 -7.05
N THR A 56 -8.05 3.04 -6.83
CA THR A 56 -7.20 3.86 -7.70
C THR A 56 -6.71 3.08 -8.91
N LEU A 57 -6.67 1.74 -8.83
CA LEU A 57 -6.15 0.84 -9.87
C LEU A 57 -4.79 1.34 -10.40
N LEU A 58 -3.89 1.69 -9.48
CA LEU A 58 -2.54 2.12 -9.80
C LEU A 58 -1.69 0.90 -10.16
N SER A 59 -0.91 0.97 -11.24
CA SER A 59 0.04 -0.12 -11.52
C SER A 59 1.14 -0.12 -10.47
N TRP A 60 1.59 -1.31 -10.04
CA TRP A 60 2.72 -1.42 -9.11
C TRP A 60 3.98 -0.69 -9.58
N SER A 61 4.19 -0.54 -10.88
CA SER A 61 5.33 0.21 -11.44
C SER A 61 5.32 1.71 -11.12
N TYR A 62 4.18 2.28 -10.72
CA TYR A 62 4.09 3.69 -10.31
C TYR A 62 4.28 3.89 -8.80
N MET A 63 4.45 2.79 -8.03
CA MET A 63 4.67 2.89 -6.58
C MET A 63 6.01 3.50 -6.21
N ASP A 64 6.98 3.57 -7.12
CA ASP A 64 8.26 4.22 -6.88
C ASP A 64 8.09 5.72 -6.60
N ILE A 65 7.12 6.38 -7.23
CA ILE A 65 6.76 7.78 -6.94
C ILE A 65 6.31 7.92 -5.48
N ILE A 66 5.58 6.93 -4.96
CA ILE A 66 5.12 6.92 -3.57
C ILE A 66 6.27 6.60 -2.62
N ALA A 67 7.17 5.69 -3.03
CA ALA A 67 8.36 5.35 -2.27
C ALA A 67 9.24 6.57 -2.03
N GLU A 68 9.36 7.47 -3.01
CA GLU A 68 10.21 8.67 -2.93
C GLU A 68 9.63 9.80 -2.05
N LEU A 69 8.46 9.62 -1.43
CA LEU A 69 7.87 10.63 -0.56
C LEU A 69 8.71 10.78 0.74
N PRO A 70 9.32 11.96 0.98
CA PRO A 70 10.38 12.10 1.99
C PRO A 70 9.87 11.99 3.43
N ASN A 71 8.56 12.13 3.64
CA ASN A 71 7.94 12.14 4.96
C ASN A 71 6.92 11.03 5.16
N LEU A 72 6.79 10.09 4.22
CA LEU A 72 5.75 9.06 4.26
C LEU A 72 6.01 8.06 5.39
N GLU A 73 5.12 8.05 6.38
CA GLU A 73 5.18 7.15 7.53
C GLU A 73 4.10 6.05 7.46
N VAL A 74 2.97 6.33 6.81
CA VAL A 74 1.83 5.41 6.72
C VAL A 74 1.35 5.31 5.28
N LEU A 75 1.37 4.09 4.74
CA LEU A 75 0.81 3.76 3.43
C LEU A 75 -0.33 2.75 3.62
N LYS A 76 -1.53 3.11 3.17
CA LYS A 76 -2.72 2.25 3.21
C LYS A 76 -3.21 1.96 1.81
N LEU A 77 -3.09 0.70 1.41
CA LEU A 77 -3.55 0.16 0.14
C LEU A 77 -4.85 -0.62 0.37
N MET A 78 -5.98 -0.01 0.03
CA MET A 78 -7.30 -0.60 0.24
C MET A 78 -7.77 -1.34 -1.02
N CYS A 79 -9.01 -1.84 -0.98
CA CYS A 79 -9.65 -2.53 -2.09
C CYS A 79 -9.40 -1.88 -3.45
N ASN A 80 -8.79 -2.64 -4.38
CA ASN A 80 -8.44 -2.21 -5.74
C ASN A 80 -7.56 -0.94 -5.79
N ALA A 81 -6.71 -0.70 -4.78
CA ALA A 81 -5.74 0.39 -4.80
C ALA A 81 -4.71 0.21 -5.92
N CYS A 82 -4.14 -1.00 -6.02
CA CYS A 82 -3.13 -1.33 -7.03
C CYS A 82 -3.54 -2.53 -7.89
N TYR A 83 -2.96 -2.67 -9.08
CA TYR A 83 -3.10 -3.86 -9.95
C TYR A 83 -1.74 -4.34 -10.48
N GLY A 84 -1.68 -5.63 -10.83
CA GLY A 84 -0.47 -6.34 -11.28
C GLY A 84 -0.05 -7.45 -10.30
N GLU A 85 0.58 -8.50 -10.83
CA GLU A 85 0.87 -9.70 -10.04
C GLU A 85 2.04 -9.54 -9.06
N GLU A 86 2.98 -8.69 -9.45
CA GLU A 86 4.27 -8.53 -8.79
C GLU A 86 4.47 -7.06 -8.44
N TRP A 87 4.96 -6.82 -7.24
CA TRP A 87 5.38 -5.51 -6.78
C TRP A 87 6.91 -5.53 -6.67
N HIS A 88 7.58 -4.63 -7.38
CA HIS A 88 9.03 -4.46 -7.29
C HIS A 88 9.33 -3.00 -6.93
N PRO A 89 9.14 -2.60 -5.67
CA PRO A 89 9.35 -1.23 -5.25
C PRO A 89 10.83 -0.90 -5.15
N ASN A 90 11.16 0.37 -5.38
CA ASN A 90 12.37 0.96 -4.84
C ASN A 90 12.28 1.07 -3.31
N VAL A 91 12.58 -0.03 -2.60
CA VAL A 91 12.45 -0.11 -1.15
C VAL A 91 13.30 0.93 -0.41
N ARG A 92 14.45 1.29 -0.99
CA ARG A 92 15.32 2.36 -0.47
C ARG A 92 14.66 3.73 -0.45
N GLY A 93 13.60 3.93 -1.25
CA GLY A 93 12.78 5.14 -1.20
C GLY A 93 12.00 5.27 0.12
N PHE A 94 11.50 4.16 0.67
CA PHE A 94 10.64 4.12 1.88
C PHE A 94 11.40 4.37 3.21
N THR A 95 12.25 5.40 3.23
CA THR A 95 13.17 5.75 4.33
C THR A 95 12.50 6.06 5.67
N ARG A 96 11.21 6.43 5.68
CA ARG A 96 10.46 6.81 6.89
C ARG A 96 9.21 5.97 7.12
N LEU A 97 8.99 4.94 6.31
CA LEU A 97 7.79 4.13 6.38
C LEU A 97 7.74 3.34 7.70
N LYS A 98 6.62 3.44 8.42
CA LYS A 98 6.39 2.74 9.69
C LYS A 98 5.21 1.79 9.62
N LEU A 99 4.25 2.06 8.74
CA LEU A 99 3.05 1.23 8.58
C LEU A 99 2.75 1.02 7.10
N LEU A 100 2.74 -0.25 6.69
CA LEU A 100 2.14 -0.70 5.45
C LEU A 100 0.87 -1.47 5.79
N LEU A 101 -0.28 -0.94 5.38
CA LEU A 101 -1.56 -1.63 5.52
C LEU A 101 -2.05 -2.02 4.14
N ILE A 102 -2.38 -3.30 3.97
CA ILE A 102 -3.04 -3.84 2.79
C ILE A 102 -4.38 -4.41 3.24
N GLU A 103 -5.47 -3.87 2.68
CA GLU A 103 -6.82 -4.26 3.06
C GLU A 103 -7.70 -4.61 1.86
N ASP A 104 -8.42 -5.71 1.98
CA ASP A 104 -9.52 -6.09 1.07
C ASP A 104 -9.07 -6.05 -0.39
N SER A 105 -7.88 -6.57 -0.65
CA SER A 105 -7.38 -6.77 -2.01
C SER A 105 -8.02 -8.07 -2.52
N PRO A 106 -9.07 -8.03 -3.36
CA PRO A 106 -9.55 -9.22 -4.06
C PRO A 106 -8.47 -9.61 -5.06
N LEU A 107 -7.56 -10.46 -4.61
CA LEU A 107 -6.34 -10.78 -5.31
C LEU A 107 -6.61 -11.63 -6.54
N LYS A 108 -6.62 -10.95 -7.68
CA LYS A 108 -6.02 -11.50 -8.91
C LYS A 108 -4.57 -11.05 -9.12
N TYR A 109 -4.01 -10.27 -8.19
CA TYR A 109 -2.87 -9.43 -8.49
C TYR A 109 -1.73 -9.66 -7.48
N LEU A 110 -1.54 -8.92 -6.37
CA LEU A 110 -0.33 -9.10 -5.54
C LEU A 110 -0.18 -10.47 -4.84
N LYS A 111 0.79 -11.29 -5.27
CA LYS A 111 1.06 -12.60 -4.66
C LYS A 111 1.88 -12.53 -3.37
N GLU A 112 2.87 -11.64 -3.34
CA GLU A 112 3.86 -11.57 -2.26
C GLU A 112 4.17 -10.11 -1.92
N ILE A 113 4.56 -9.86 -0.66
CA ILE A 113 5.23 -8.62 -0.28
C ILE A 113 6.71 -8.78 -0.63
N PRO A 114 7.35 -7.76 -1.24
CA PRO A 114 8.75 -7.85 -1.64
C PRO A 114 9.65 -8.08 -0.43
N THR A 115 10.53 -9.07 -0.49
CA THR A 115 11.42 -9.44 0.62
C THR A 115 12.38 -8.31 0.99
N GLU A 116 12.67 -7.43 0.03
CA GLU A 116 13.49 -6.24 0.21
C GLU A 116 12.94 -5.31 1.30
N PHE A 117 11.66 -5.41 1.68
CA PHE A 117 11.12 -4.73 2.86
C PHE A 117 11.87 -5.08 4.16
N ALA A 118 12.53 -6.24 4.23
CA ALA A 118 13.43 -6.59 5.32
C ALA A 118 14.63 -5.62 5.46
N GLU A 119 15.02 -4.92 4.38
CA GLU A 119 16.08 -3.90 4.40
C GLU A 119 15.63 -2.58 5.04
N ILE A 120 14.33 -2.36 5.28
CA ILE A 120 13.85 -1.14 5.92
C ILE A 120 14.14 -1.21 7.42
N HIS A 121 15.06 -0.36 7.89
CA HIS A 121 15.51 -0.35 9.29
C HIS A 121 14.63 0.48 10.25
N THR A 122 13.57 1.13 9.77
CA THR A 122 12.60 1.82 10.62
C THR A 122 11.68 0.81 11.29
N GLN A 123 11.14 1.15 12.47
CA GLN A 123 10.13 0.30 13.11
C GLN A 123 8.92 0.17 12.16
N GLN A 124 8.72 -1.04 11.64
CA GLN A 124 7.75 -1.32 10.59
C GLN A 124 6.67 -2.28 11.11
N LEU A 125 5.42 -1.92 10.83
CA LEU A 125 4.23 -2.73 11.02
C LEU A 125 3.64 -3.04 9.64
N ILE A 126 3.48 -4.33 9.33
CA ILE A 126 2.73 -4.81 8.18
C ILE A 126 1.38 -5.30 8.69
N GLU A 127 0.30 -4.67 8.24
CA GLU A 127 -1.07 -5.05 8.58
C GLU A 127 -1.78 -5.57 7.33
N LEU A 128 -2.20 -6.84 7.39
CA LEU A 128 -2.89 -7.53 6.32
C LEU A 128 -4.32 -7.85 6.79
N THR A 129 -5.30 -7.16 6.22
CA THR A 129 -6.70 -7.34 6.59
C THR A 129 -7.49 -7.82 5.39
N ARG A 130 -8.20 -8.95 5.49
CA ARG A 130 -8.94 -9.50 4.34
C ARG A 130 -8.02 -9.66 3.13
N CYS A 131 -6.87 -10.29 3.36
CA CYS A 131 -5.83 -10.60 2.37
C CYS A 131 -5.73 -12.12 2.14
N LEU A 132 -5.12 -12.51 1.03
CA LEU A 132 -4.81 -13.92 0.77
C LEU A 132 -3.81 -14.47 1.80
N PRO A 133 -3.91 -15.76 2.17
CA PRO A 133 -2.93 -16.43 3.03
C PRO A 133 -1.48 -16.29 2.55
N GLU A 134 -1.25 -16.31 1.23
CA GLU A 134 0.05 -16.20 0.58
C GLU A 134 0.77 -14.88 0.94
N LEU A 135 0.03 -13.77 1.06
CA LEU A 135 0.61 -12.52 1.56
C LEU A 135 1.02 -12.63 3.04
N GLY A 136 0.27 -13.39 3.82
CA GLY A 136 0.62 -13.72 5.21
C GLY A 136 1.93 -14.50 5.28
N GLU A 137 2.08 -15.54 4.48
CA GLU A 137 3.30 -16.36 4.38
C GLU A 137 4.51 -15.52 3.96
N SER A 138 4.37 -14.70 2.92
CA SER A 138 5.41 -13.77 2.48
C SER A 138 5.80 -12.75 3.56
N SER A 139 4.82 -12.18 4.29
CA SER A 139 5.10 -11.26 5.40
C SER A 139 5.82 -11.93 6.58
N ALA A 140 5.54 -13.21 6.85
CA ALA A 140 6.22 -13.97 7.88
C ALA A 140 7.70 -14.21 7.51
N ARG A 141 8.01 -14.47 6.24
CA ARG A 141 9.40 -14.59 5.76
C ARG A 141 10.19 -13.29 5.96
N ILE A 142 9.60 -12.13 5.70
CA ILE A 142 10.23 -10.82 5.95
C ILE A 142 10.56 -10.65 7.44
N GLN A 143 9.64 -11.08 8.31
CA GLN A 143 9.85 -11.03 9.76
C GLN A 143 11.01 -11.94 10.21
N GLU A 144 11.10 -13.16 9.67
CA GLU A 144 12.18 -14.12 9.96
C GLU A 144 13.54 -13.59 9.50
N GLU A 145 13.63 -13.04 8.28
CA GLU A 145 14.88 -12.51 7.73
C GLU A 145 15.45 -11.35 8.56
N GLN A 146 14.61 -10.45 9.09
CA GLN A 146 15.09 -9.40 10.00
C GLN A 146 15.59 -9.94 11.34
N GLN A 147 14.97 -11.01 11.86
CA GLN A 147 15.41 -11.65 13.10
C GLN A 147 16.78 -12.30 12.91
N ASP A 148 16.99 -13.00 11.79
CA ASP A 148 18.26 -13.63 11.44
C ASP A 148 19.40 -12.60 11.28
N LEU A 149 19.07 -11.40 10.80
CA LEU A 149 20.00 -10.28 10.68
C LEU A 149 20.26 -9.54 12.01
N GLY A 150 19.62 -9.95 13.12
CA GLY A 150 19.75 -9.32 14.43
C GLY A 150 19.10 -7.94 14.54
N ASN A 151 18.20 -7.59 13.61
CA ASN A 151 17.43 -6.35 13.63
C ASN A 151 16.20 -6.48 14.54
N ASN A 152 15.56 -5.35 14.84
CA ASN A 152 14.23 -5.38 15.46
C ASN A 152 13.24 -5.96 14.45
N PRO A 153 12.47 -7.01 14.80
CA PRO A 153 11.57 -7.65 13.86
C PRO A 153 10.45 -6.73 13.41
N VAL A 154 10.06 -6.82 12.14
CA VAL A 154 8.79 -6.28 11.64
C VAL A 154 7.63 -6.88 12.44
N ASP A 155 6.70 -6.05 12.91
CA ASP A 155 5.45 -6.53 13.48
C ASP A 155 4.50 -6.87 12.33
N VAL A 156 3.98 -8.11 12.30
CA VAL A 156 3.08 -8.59 11.26
C VAL A 156 1.74 -8.93 11.89
N ARG A 157 0.68 -8.28 11.42
CA ARG A 157 -0.69 -8.47 11.91
C ARG A 157 -1.59 -8.91 10.78
N ILE A 158 -2.15 -10.10 10.91
CA ILE A 158 -3.07 -10.68 9.92
C ILE A 158 -4.46 -10.78 10.54
N SER A 159 -5.46 -10.20 9.87
CA SER A 159 -6.85 -10.19 10.30
C SER A 159 -7.79 -10.63 9.17
N ASN A 160 -8.74 -11.50 9.50
CA ASN A 160 -9.78 -11.96 8.56
C ASN A 160 -9.23 -12.47 7.20
N PRO A 161 -8.25 -13.38 7.15
CA PRO A 161 -7.68 -13.83 5.88
C PRO A 161 -8.75 -14.44 4.97
N TRP A 162 -8.62 -14.20 3.65
CA TRP A 162 -9.48 -14.84 2.65
C TRP A 162 -9.31 -16.35 2.75
N LYS A 163 -10.43 -17.05 2.97
CA LYS A 163 -10.46 -18.49 2.86
C LYS A 163 -10.85 -18.82 1.42
N PRO A 164 -10.01 -19.53 0.65
CA PRO A 164 -10.46 -20.08 -0.62
C PRO A 164 -11.75 -20.86 -0.35
N ARG A 165 -12.85 -20.53 -1.05
CA ARG A 165 -14.00 -21.43 -1.04
C ARG A 165 -13.48 -22.75 -1.58
N ALA A 166 -13.54 -23.82 -0.79
CA ALA A 166 -13.34 -25.17 -1.29
C ALA A 166 -14.40 -25.39 -2.38
N LEU A 167 -14.01 -25.20 -3.64
CA LEU A 167 -14.72 -25.77 -4.76
C LEU A 167 -14.53 -27.28 -4.62
N LYS A 168 -15.44 -27.93 -3.89
CA LYS A 168 -15.73 -29.34 -4.14
C LYS A 168 -16.26 -29.40 -5.56
N LEU A 169 -15.36 -29.49 -6.55
CA LEU A 169 -15.70 -30.05 -7.83
C LEU A 169 -16.13 -31.50 -7.54
N PRO A 170 -17.32 -31.95 -7.97
CA PRO A 170 -17.63 -33.37 -7.89
C PRO A 170 -16.54 -34.09 -8.68
N LEU A 171 -15.83 -35.00 -8.01
CA LEU A 171 -15.02 -36.00 -8.69
C LEU A 171 -15.99 -36.77 -9.59
N CYS A 172 -15.84 -36.63 -10.91
CA CYS A 172 -16.35 -37.65 -11.81
C CYS A 172 -15.52 -38.90 -11.53
N GLU A 173 -16.12 -39.85 -10.81
CA GLU A 173 -15.65 -41.23 -10.76
C GLU A 173 -15.98 -41.86 -12.11
N ASP A 174 -14.96 -42.40 -12.80
CA ASP A 174 -15.09 -43.42 -13.84
C ASP A 174 -14.46 -44.72 -13.31
#